data_AF-A0A1T4R4A6-F1
#
_entry.id   AF-A0A1T4R4A6-F1
#
_cell.length_a   1.000
_cell.length_b   1.000
_cell.length_c   1.000
_cell.angle_alpha   90.00
_cell.angle_beta   90.00
_cell.angle_gamma   90.00
#
_symmetry.space_group_name_H-M   'P 1'
#
loop_
_entity.id
_entity.type
_entity.pdbx_description
1 polymer ?
#
loop_
_entity_poly.entity_id
_entity_poly.type
_entity_poly.pdbx_seq_one_letter_code
_entity_poly.pdbx_strand_id
1 'polypeptide(L)'
;MDRQVPNTLFPFPDIYIAQNKKNFGLIMSKEFVDCANAQLTPLFEKEVGFKVNKRVELCWVSPPYQEFFLRTNGLITELSSQIMVNTRNLPMIMAWKSKSGRMYLVSDTDIDCSDIEFWLEGIDPLEFNKLMFPMTSQPFKLKDLTYELIVERINLDCTIRLRVKEGVDMAKLFKEIDGFIGGYNERSEKNNRIDGVVHNWKYSQAEDEITYVIDLGSARAAFLKKLLTYFSKLGQFLKITVE
;
A
#
# COMPACT_ATOMS: atom_id res chain seq x y z
N MET A 1 1.09 21.20 -26.66
CA MET A 1 1.92 20.20 -25.96
C MET A 1 1.09 19.73 -24.79
N ASP A 2 0.78 18.44 -24.74
CA ASP A 2 0.04 17.88 -23.62
C ASP A 2 0.90 17.94 -22.36
N ARG A 3 0.30 18.32 -21.23
CA ARG A 3 1.01 18.41 -19.96
C ARG A 3 1.40 17.02 -19.47
N GLN A 4 2.64 16.88 -19.00
CA GLN A 4 3.13 15.69 -18.33
C GLN A 4 3.31 15.97 -16.83
N VAL A 5 2.77 15.10 -15.98
CA VAL A 5 2.89 15.15 -14.52
C VAL A 5 3.52 13.84 -14.03
N PRO A 6 4.85 13.71 -14.07
CA PRO A 6 5.52 12.42 -13.83
C PRO A 6 5.27 11.89 -12.41
N ASN A 7 5.29 10.57 -12.26
CA ASN A 7 5.15 9.86 -10.98
C ASN A 7 3.82 10.16 -10.26
N THR A 8 2.74 10.22 -11.05
CA THR A 8 1.38 10.38 -10.54
C THR A 8 0.44 9.42 -11.24
N LEU A 9 -0.73 9.18 -10.67
CA LEU A 9 -1.71 8.26 -11.26
C LEU A 9 -2.28 8.77 -12.59
N PHE A 10 -2.27 10.09 -12.82
CA PHE A 10 -2.59 10.70 -14.11
C PHE A 10 -1.33 11.34 -14.71
N PRO A 11 -0.41 10.57 -15.33
CA PRO A 11 0.84 11.11 -15.85
C PRO A 11 0.65 12.04 -17.05
N PHE A 12 -0.45 11.88 -17.80
CA PHE A 12 -0.86 12.70 -18.94
C PHE A 12 -2.32 13.13 -18.78
N PRO A 13 -2.62 14.05 -17.85
CA PRO A 13 -3.99 14.40 -17.49
C PRO A 13 -4.80 14.97 -18.67
N ASP A 14 -4.17 15.76 -19.55
CA ASP A 14 -4.85 16.36 -20.70
C ASP A 14 -5.25 15.28 -21.74
N ILE A 15 -4.41 14.24 -21.91
CA ILE A 15 -4.69 13.09 -22.77
C ILE A 15 -5.82 12.26 -22.17
N TYR A 16 -5.78 12.01 -20.85
CA TYR A 16 -6.83 11.30 -20.13
C TYR A 16 -8.19 12.00 -20.28
N ILE A 17 -8.26 13.32 -20.12
CA ILE A 17 -9.47 14.13 -20.32
C ILE A 17 -9.97 14.00 -21.76
N ALA A 18 -9.08 14.17 -22.75
CA ALA A 18 -9.44 14.08 -24.16
C ALA A 18 -9.98 12.68 -24.53
N GLN A 19 -9.38 11.61 -24.00
CA GLN A 19 -9.81 10.23 -24.23
C GLN A 19 -11.15 9.93 -23.57
N ASN A 20 -11.40 10.42 -22.35
CA ASN A 20 -12.69 10.28 -21.69
C ASN A 20 -13.82 10.93 -22.50
N LYS A 21 -13.57 12.15 -23.01
CA LYS A 21 -14.52 12.83 -23.89
C LYS A 21 -14.73 12.08 -25.20
N LYS A 22 -13.67 11.64 -25.86
CA LYS A 22 -13.73 10.97 -27.16
C LYS A 22 -14.44 9.61 -27.10
N ASN A 23 -14.14 8.81 -26.08
CA ASN A 23 -14.56 7.42 -26.00
C ASN A 23 -15.91 7.26 -25.27
N PHE A 24 -16.25 8.17 -24.34
CA PHE A 24 -17.43 8.04 -23.48
C PHE A 24 -18.31 9.28 -23.42
N GLY A 25 -17.94 10.36 -24.11
CA GLY A 25 -18.65 11.64 -24.01
C GLY A 25 -18.50 12.32 -22.65
N LEU A 26 -17.63 11.83 -21.76
CA LEU A 26 -17.45 12.37 -20.42
C LEU A 26 -16.55 13.60 -20.46
N ILE A 27 -17.12 14.76 -20.17
CA ILE A 27 -16.39 16.04 -20.14
C ILE A 27 -15.80 16.20 -18.75
N MET A 28 -14.49 15.97 -18.63
CA MET A 28 -13.76 16.17 -17.38
C MET A 28 -13.03 17.51 -17.41
N SER A 29 -13.09 18.26 -16.30
CA SER A 29 -12.30 19.47 -16.12
C SER A 29 -10.87 19.13 -15.75
N LYS A 30 -9.97 20.07 -16.01
CA LYS A 30 -8.56 19.93 -15.62
C LYS A 30 -8.42 19.99 -14.11
N GLU A 31 -9.16 20.88 -13.48
CA GLU A 31 -9.16 21.13 -12.04
C GLU A 31 -9.57 19.89 -11.26
N PHE A 32 -10.57 19.15 -11.75
CA PHE A 32 -10.99 17.88 -11.14
C PHE A 32 -9.88 16.83 -11.21
N VAL A 33 -9.29 16.62 -12.38
CA VAL A 33 -8.22 15.62 -12.57
C VAL A 33 -6.98 15.99 -11.76
N ASP A 34 -6.60 17.26 -11.73
CA ASP A 34 -5.45 17.73 -10.95
C ASP A 34 -5.66 17.51 -9.45
N CYS A 35 -6.87 17.79 -8.97
CA CYS A 35 -7.25 17.56 -7.58
C CYS A 35 -7.21 16.07 -7.21
N ALA A 36 -7.84 15.24 -8.04
CA ALA A 36 -7.83 13.79 -7.88
C ALA A 36 -6.40 13.26 -7.86
N ASN A 37 -5.55 13.72 -8.77
CA ASN A 37 -4.16 13.26 -8.86
C ASN A 37 -3.35 13.60 -7.61
N ALA A 38 -3.54 14.80 -7.06
CA ALA A 38 -2.85 15.27 -5.86
C ALA A 38 -3.24 14.49 -4.59
N GLN A 39 -4.51 14.04 -4.49
CA GLN A 39 -4.99 13.26 -3.36
C GLN A 39 -4.74 11.74 -3.53
N LEU A 40 -5.07 11.20 -4.69
CA LEU A 40 -5.06 9.75 -4.93
C LEU A 40 -3.66 9.17 -5.05
N THR A 41 -2.70 9.89 -5.62
CA THR A 41 -1.32 9.40 -5.76
C THR A 41 -0.70 9.04 -4.41
N PRO A 42 -0.62 9.95 -3.40
CA PRO A 42 -0.05 9.60 -2.10
C PRO A 42 -0.87 8.56 -1.33
N LEU A 43 -2.21 8.54 -1.49
CA LEU A 43 -3.07 7.50 -0.91
C LEU A 43 -2.71 6.12 -1.45
N PHE A 44 -2.63 6.00 -2.77
CA PHE A 44 -2.25 4.77 -3.45
C PHE A 44 -0.88 4.29 -2.99
N GLU A 45 0.15 5.15 -3.03
CA GLU A 45 1.51 4.78 -2.61
C GLU A 45 1.58 4.28 -1.17
N LYS A 46 0.77 4.88 -0.29
CA LYS A 46 0.65 4.48 1.12
C LYS A 46 0.01 3.09 1.25
N GLU A 47 -0.99 2.77 0.45
CA GLU A 47 -1.68 1.48 0.49
C GLU A 47 -0.86 0.35 -0.13
N VAL A 48 -0.27 0.57 -1.31
CA VAL A 48 0.48 -0.48 -2.02
C VAL A 48 1.94 -0.61 -1.56
N GLY A 49 2.48 0.39 -0.86
CA GLY A 49 3.83 0.35 -0.30
C GLY A 49 4.96 0.60 -1.31
N PHE A 50 4.65 1.04 -2.54
CA PHE A 50 5.64 1.45 -3.54
C PHE A 50 5.28 2.78 -4.18
N LYS A 51 6.28 3.43 -4.80
CA LYS A 51 6.13 4.73 -5.47
C LYS A 51 5.55 4.60 -6.87
N VAL A 52 4.60 5.47 -7.22
CA VAL A 52 4.06 5.57 -8.58
C VAL A 52 5.19 5.99 -9.52
N ASN A 53 5.23 5.36 -10.68
CA ASN A 53 6.21 5.62 -11.74
C ASN A 53 5.54 5.35 -13.09
N LYS A 54 6.31 5.45 -14.19
CA LYS A 54 5.80 5.25 -15.57
C LYS A 54 5.14 3.90 -15.88
N ARG A 55 5.14 2.94 -14.94
CA ARG A 55 4.49 1.63 -15.05
C ARG A 55 3.16 1.58 -14.31
N VAL A 56 2.77 2.65 -13.63
CA VAL A 56 1.53 2.73 -12.87
C VAL A 56 0.76 3.97 -13.28
N GLU A 57 -0.45 3.77 -13.78
CA GLU A 57 -1.35 4.86 -14.15
C GLU A 57 -2.81 4.43 -13.96
N LEU A 58 -3.65 5.37 -13.58
CA LEU A 58 -5.09 5.21 -13.53
C LEU A 58 -5.64 5.44 -14.93
N CYS A 59 -6.31 4.43 -15.45
CA CYS A 59 -6.94 4.40 -16.75
C CYS A 59 -8.45 4.17 -16.58
N TRP A 60 -9.22 4.46 -17.61
CA TRP A 60 -10.63 4.11 -17.62
C TRP A 60 -10.81 2.63 -17.99
N VAL A 61 -11.91 2.01 -17.56
CA VAL A 61 -12.36 0.71 -18.07
C VAL A 61 -13.42 0.93 -19.12
N SER A 62 -13.41 0.17 -20.22
CA SER A 62 -14.53 0.20 -21.16
C SER A 62 -15.73 -0.58 -20.60
N PRO A 63 -16.98 -0.13 -20.82
CA PRO A 63 -18.18 -0.67 -20.20
C PRO A 63 -18.60 -2.15 -20.35
N PRO A 64 -18.06 -3.06 -21.19
CA PRO A 64 -18.53 -4.45 -21.11
C PRO A 64 -17.99 -5.24 -19.90
N TYR A 65 -17.08 -4.67 -19.10
CA TYR A 65 -16.40 -5.39 -18.00
C TYR A 65 -16.79 -4.94 -16.59
N GLN A 66 -17.67 -3.94 -16.44
CA GLN A 66 -18.08 -3.38 -15.15
C GLN A 66 -19.60 -3.21 -15.07
N GLU A 67 -20.14 -3.23 -13.85
CA GLU A 67 -21.58 -3.03 -13.61
C GLU A 67 -22.05 -1.61 -13.91
N PHE A 68 -21.16 -0.62 -13.86
CA PHE A 68 -21.45 0.80 -14.15
C PHE A 68 -20.23 1.51 -14.75
N PHE A 69 -20.42 2.77 -15.20
CA PHE A 69 -19.34 3.66 -15.63
C PHE A 69 -19.21 4.87 -14.69
N LEU A 70 -20.30 5.59 -14.46
CA LEU A 70 -20.41 6.69 -13.50
C LEU A 70 -21.75 6.55 -12.77
N ARG A 71 -21.74 6.60 -11.44
CA ARG A 71 -22.97 6.61 -10.64
C ARG A 71 -22.85 7.55 -9.45
N THR A 72 -23.97 8.12 -9.03
CA THR A 72 -24.05 8.95 -7.82
C THR A 72 -25.02 8.27 -6.85
N ASN A 73 -24.49 7.88 -5.68
CA ASN A 73 -25.21 7.23 -4.60
C ASN A 73 -25.26 8.18 -3.40
N GLY A 74 -26.34 8.96 -3.29
CA GLY A 74 -26.45 9.99 -2.27
C GLY A 74 -25.41 11.10 -2.49
N LEU A 75 -24.50 11.29 -1.53
CA LEU A 75 -23.44 12.30 -1.59
C LEU A 75 -22.13 11.80 -2.20
N ILE A 76 -22.05 10.50 -2.53
CA ILE A 76 -20.86 9.87 -3.09
C ILE A 76 -21.06 9.70 -4.59
N THR A 77 -20.08 10.15 -5.37
CA THR A 77 -20.01 9.83 -6.80
C THR A 77 -18.87 8.87 -7.05
N GLU A 78 -19.12 7.87 -7.88
CA GLU A 78 -18.23 6.76 -8.17
C GLU A 78 -18.03 6.64 -9.67
N LEU A 79 -16.78 6.48 -10.08
CA LEU A 79 -16.34 6.26 -11.46
C LEU A 79 -15.60 4.92 -11.55
N SER A 80 -16.17 3.99 -12.31
CA SER A 80 -15.54 2.73 -12.65
C SER A 80 -14.28 2.98 -13.49
N SER A 81 -13.16 2.51 -12.96
CA SER A 81 -11.82 2.76 -13.49
C SER A 81 -10.98 1.49 -13.45
N GLN A 82 -9.77 1.57 -13.95
CA GLN A 82 -8.74 0.55 -13.79
C GLN A 82 -7.43 1.23 -13.46
N ILE A 83 -6.54 0.49 -12.84
CA ILE A 83 -5.15 0.90 -12.72
C ILE A 83 -4.31 -0.07 -13.52
N MET A 84 -3.55 0.51 -14.44
CA MET A 84 -2.55 -0.24 -15.17
C MET A 84 -1.31 -0.36 -14.27
N VAL A 85 -0.87 -1.59 -14.04
CA VAL A 85 0.37 -1.91 -13.35
C VAL A 85 1.21 -2.77 -14.30
N ASN A 86 2.33 -2.23 -14.77
CA ASN A 86 3.08 -2.74 -15.91
C ASN A 86 2.20 -2.88 -17.16
N THR A 87 1.77 -4.10 -17.50
CA THR A 87 0.97 -4.41 -18.69
C THR A 87 -0.38 -5.04 -18.33
N ARG A 88 -0.77 -4.96 -17.06
CA ARG A 88 -2.01 -5.53 -16.54
C ARG A 88 -2.90 -4.43 -16.03
N ASN A 89 -4.18 -4.52 -16.34
CA ASN A 89 -5.19 -3.61 -15.83
C ASN A 89 -5.95 -4.32 -14.72
N LEU A 90 -6.03 -3.67 -13.56
CA LEU A 90 -6.82 -4.14 -12.43
C LEU A 90 -8.04 -3.22 -12.26
N PRO A 91 -9.26 -3.78 -12.12
CA PRO A 91 -10.45 -2.98 -11.92
C PRO A 91 -10.36 -2.24 -10.59
N MET A 92 -10.85 -1.00 -10.57
CA MET A 92 -10.98 -0.19 -9.36
C MET A 92 -12.14 0.79 -9.49
N ILE A 93 -12.55 1.35 -8.37
CA ILE A 93 -13.52 2.44 -8.36
C ILE A 93 -12.82 3.67 -7.81
N MET A 94 -12.86 4.77 -8.57
CA MET A 94 -12.50 6.08 -8.06
C MET A 94 -13.77 6.72 -7.50
N ALA A 95 -13.76 7.08 -6.23
CA ALA A 95 -14.91 7.67 -5.57
C ALA A 95 -14.55 9.02 -4.94
N TRP A 96 -15.55 9.90 -4.86
CA TRP A 96 -15.40 11.20 -4.21
C TRP A 96 -16.69 11.68 -3.56
N LYS A 97 -16.51 12.55 -2.57
CA LYS A 97 -17.58 13.32 -1.91
C LYS A 97 -17.03 14.67 -1.47
N SER A 98 -17.91 15.60 -1.10
CA SER A 98 -17.51 16.85 -0.43
C SER A 98 -17.68 16.77 1.08
N LYS A 99 -16.98 17.63 1.80
CA LYS A 99 -17.20 17.88 3.23
C LYS A 99 -18.40 18.81 3.46
N SER A 100 -18.61 19.75 2.55
CA SER A 100 -19.68 20.75 2.58
C SER A 100 -21.07 20.21 2.19
N GLY A 101 -21.13 19.03 1.57
CA GLY A 101 -22.35 18.48 0.96
C GLY A 101 -22.58 18.94 -0.49
N ARG A 102 -21.72 19.81 -1.05
CA ARG A 102 -21.70 20.13 -2.50
C ARG A 102 -21.49 18.86 -3.33
N MET A 103 -22.29 18.67 -4.36
CA MET A 103 -22.04 17.61 -5.35
C MET A 103 -21.13 18.14 -6.45
N TYR A 104 -19.85 17.75 -6.42
CA TYR A 104 -18.90 18.08 -7.48
C TYR A 104 -19.10 17.16 -8.69
N LEU A 105 -19.30 17.75 -9.86
CA LEU A 105 -19.29 17.02 -11.12
C LEU A 105 -17.87 16.95 -11.67
N VAL A 106 -17.59 15.91 -12.46
CA VAL A 106 -16.28 15.78 -13.13
C VAL A 106 -15.99 16.93 -14.11
N SER A 107 -17.03 17.64 -14.56
CA SER A 107 -16.95 18.80 -15.46
C SER A 107 -16.78 20.14 -14.75
N ASP A 108 -16.91 20.20 -13.42
CA ASP A 108 -16.86 21.45 -12.66
C ASP A 108 -15.46 22.08 -12.76
N THR A 109 -15.40 23.39 -13.00
CA THR A 109 -14.12 24.13 -13.14
C THR A 109 -13.74 24.90 -11.87
N ASP A 110 -14.64 24.98 -10.91
CA ASP A 110 -14.50 25.66 -9.62
C ASP A 110 -14.31 24.65 -8.47
N ILE A 111 -13.40 23.69 -8.67
CA ILE A 111 -13.10 22.63 -7.69
C ILE A 111 -12.33 23.21 -6.49
N ASP A 112 -12.91 23.08 -5.29
CA ASP A 112 -12.19 23.32 -4.03
C ASP A 112 -11.57 22.01 -3.53
N CYS A 113 -10.25 21.87 -3.73
CA CYS A 113 -9.49 20.69 -3.29
C CYS A 113 -9.43 20.47 -1.79
N SER A 114 -9.78 21.47 -0.98
CA SER A 114 -9.85 21.32 0.47
C SER A 114 -11.21 20.74 0.93
N ASP A 115 -12.24 20.88 0.11
CA ASP A 115 -13.60 20.42 0.36
C ASP A 115 -13.88 19.02 -0.22
N ILE A 116 -13.41 18.75 -1.45
CA ILE A 116 -13.56 17.43 -2.08
C ILE A 116 -12.56 16.42 -1.49
N GLU A 117 -13.03 15.20 -1.24
CA GLU A 117 -12.25 14.06 -0.75
C GLU A 117 -12.34 12.92 -1.75
N PHE A 118 -11.20 12.45 -2.24
CA PHE A 118 -11.08 11.32 -3.17
C PHE A 118 -10.54 10.06 -2.47
N TRP A 119 -11.01 8.88 -2.87
CA TRP A 119 -10.43 7.59 -2.50
C TRP A 119 -10.55 6.56 -3.63
N LEU A 120 -9.88 5.43 -3.45
CA LEU A 120 -9.92 4.28 -4.36
C LEU A 120 -10.50 3.08 -3.64
N GLU A 121 -11.35 2.33 -4.33
CA GLU A 121 -11.85 1.04 -3.87
C GLU A 121 -11.33 -0.08 -4.79
N GLY A 122 -11.14 -1.27 -4.22
CA GLY A 122 -10.63 -2.43 -4.95
C GLY A 122 -9.09 -2.50 -5.05
N ILE A 123 -8.36 -1.78 -4.19
CA ILE A 123 -6.90 -1.93 -4.10
C ILE A 123 -6.58 -3.26 -3.40
N ASP A 124 -5.87 -4.15 -4.09
CA ASP A 124 -5.24 -5.34 -3.53
C ASP A 124 -3.71 -5.13 -3.49
N PRO A 125 -3.13 -4.69 -2.36
CA PRO A 125 -1.70 -4.41 -2.29
C PRO A 125 -0.82 -5.60 -2.69
N LEU A 126 -1.26 -6.84 -2.45
CA LEU A 126 -0.50 -8.03 -2.77
C LEU A 126 -0.46 -8.29 -4.27
N GLU A 127 -1.61 -8.22 -4.94
CA GLU A 127 -1.68 -8.37 -6.39
C GLU A 127 -0.84 -7.31 -7.10
N PHE A 128 -0.95 -6.06 -6.66
CA PHE A 128 -0.21 -4.95 -7.24
C PHE A 128 1.30 -5.09 -7.07
N ASN A 129 1.76 -5.56 -5.91
CA ASN A 129 3.18 -5.85 -5.69
C ASN A 129 3.67 -7.00 -6.58
N LYS A 130 2.90 -8.08 -6.71
CA LYS A 130 3.23 -9.20 -7.62
C LYS A 130 3.37 -8.71 -9.06
N LEU A 131 2.46 -7.84 -9.51
CA LEU A 131 2.49 -7.28 -10.84
C LEU A 131 3.68 -6.34 -11.06
N MET A 132 4.00 -5.48 -10.08
CA MET A 132 5.14 -4.57 -10.18
C MET A 132 6.49 -5.29 -10.20
N PHE A 133 6.59 -6.43 -9.51
CA PHE A 133 7.83 -7.15 -9.26
C PHE A 133 7.73 -8.64 -9.65
N PRO A 134 7.40 -8.99 -10.91
CA PRO A 134 6.90 -10.31 -11.33
C PRO A 134 7.94 -11.44 -11.38
N MET A 135 9.25 -11.12 -11.36
CA MET A 135 10.35 -12.12 -11.36
C MET A 135 11.19 -12.08 -10.08
N THR A 136 10.61 -11.53 -9.02
CA THR A 136 11.25 -11.47 -7.71
C THR A 136 10.44 -12.35 -6.78
N SER A 137 11.04 -13.40 -6.23
CA SER A 137 10.72 -13.79 -4.85
C SER A 137 10.75 -12.49 -4.04
N GLN A 138 9.62 -12.10 -3.43
CA GLN A 138 9.33 -10.71 -3.08
C GLN A 138 10.53 -9.99 -2.43
N PRO A 139 10.96 -8.82 -2.92
CA PRO A 139 12.14 -8.16 -2.41
C PRO A 139 11.75 -7.29 -1.21
N PHE A 140 11.73 -7.88 -0.02
CA PHE A 140 12.26 -7.14 1.13
C PHE A 140 13.75 -6.95 0.89
N LYS A 141 14.14 -5.91 0.14
CA LYS A 141 15.55 -5.51 0.07
C LYS A 141 15.92 -4.78 1.36
N LEU A 142 16.13 -5.56 2.42
CA LEU A 142 17.03 -5.18 3.49
C LEU A 142 18.43 -5.47 2.96
N LYS A 143 19.24 -4.42 2.75
CA LYS A 143 20.65 -4.63 2.42
C LYS A 143 21.33 -5.28 3.63
N ASP A 144 22.31 -6.14 3.36
CA ASP A 144 23.21 -6.72 4.36
C ASP A 144 22.51 -7.61 5.41
N LEU A 145 21.54 -8.43 4.99
CA LEU A 145 20.97 -9.46 5.85
C LEU A 145 21.99 -10.58 6.12
N THR A 146 22.11 -10.97 7.39
CA THR A 146 22.96 -12.09 7.81
C THR A 146 22.28 -13.46 7.68
N TYR A 147 21.11 -13.51 7.05
CA TYR A 147 20.22 -14.67 6.95
C TYR A 147 19.45 -14.68 5.61
N GLU A 148 18.96 -15.84 5.20
CA GLU A 148 18.04 -15.98 4.07
C GLU A 148 16.64 -15.49 4.46
N LEU A 149 16.05 -14.56 3.71
CA LEU A 149 14.70 -14.06 3.95
C LEU A 149 13.73 -14.55 2.87
N ILE A 150 12.66 -15.21 3.28
CA ILE A 150 11.52 -15.56 2.45
C ILE A 150 10.29 -14.78 2.94
N VAL A 151 9.59 -14.12 2.02
CA VAL A 151 8.33 -13.44 2.32
C VAL A 151 7.25 -14.02 1.43
N GLU A 152 6.36 -14.79 2.02
CA GLU A 152 5.27 -15.47 1.34
C GLU A 152 4.00 -14.61 1.34
N ARG A 153 3.68 -14.02 2.51
CA ARG A 153 2.52 -13.15 2.70
C ARG A 153 2.75 -12.19 3.87
N ILE A 154 2.11 -11.02 3.82
CA ILE A 154 2.10 -10.03 4.88
C ILE A 154 0.67 -9.57 5.07
N ASN A 155 0.03 -9.99 6.16
CA ASN A 155 -1.26 -9.45 6.59
C ASN A 155 -1.08 -8.65 7.88
N LEU A 156 -2.19 -8.12 8.40
CA LEU A 156 -2.23 -7.51 9.74
C LEU A 156 -1.77 -8.50 10.81
N ASP A 157 -2.19 -9.76 10.69
CA ASP A 157 -1.61 -10.87 11.42
C ASP A 157 -0.53 -11.54 10.57
N CYS A 158 0.71 -11.56 11.05
CA CYS A 158 1.79 -12.27 10.39
C CYS A 158 2.39 -13.36 11.28
N THR A 159 2.80 -14.44 10.62
CA THR A 159 3.60 -15.50 11.23
C THR A 159 5.03 -15.37 10.75
N ILE A 160 5.96 -15.25 11.68
CA ILE A 160 7.39 -15.14 11.38
C ILE A 160 8.07 -16.39 11.91
N ARG A 161 8.58 -17.23 11.01
CA ARG A 161 9.39 -18.40 11.37
C ARG A 161 10.86 -18.04 11.28
N LEU A 162 11.60 -18.33 12.34
CA LEU A 162 13.01 -17.99 12.51
C LEU A 162 13.78 -19.28 12.72
N ARG A 163 14.60 -19.66 11.73
CA ARG A 163 15.54 -20.76 11.88
C ARG A 163 16.85 -20.23 12.46
N VAL A 164 17.22 -20.68 13.65
CA VAL A 164 18.40 -20.22 14.38
C VAL A 164 19.67 -20.99 14.00
N LYS A 165 20.83 -20.37 14.19
CA LYS A 165 22.14 -21.03 14.09
C LYS A 165 22.36 -21.94 15.29
N GLU A 166 23.24 -22.94 15.13
CA GLU A 166 23.66 -23.78 16.26
C GLU A 166 24.35 -22.96 17.37
N GLY A 167 24.13 -23.36 18.63
CA GLY A 167 24.77 -22.73 19.79
C GLY A 167 24.16 -21.39 20.24
N VAL A 168 23.01 -21.00 19.69
CA VAL A 168 22.28 -19.80 20.11
C VAL A 168 21.65 -20.00 21.50
N ASP A 169 21.85 -19.02 22.38
CA ASP A 169 21.14 -18.93 23.66
C ASP A 169 19.71 -18.44 23.42
N MET A 170 18.77 -19.39 23.35
CA MET A 170 17.37 -19.13 23.05
C MET A 170 16.70 -18.22 24.09
N ALA A 171 17.02 -18.40 25.38
CA ALA A 171 16.42 -17.60 26.44
C ALA A 171 16.83 -16.13 26.33
N LYS A 172 18.11 -15.88 26.02
CA LYS A 172 18.60 -14.52 25.74
C LYS A 172 17.96 -13.95 24.47
N LEU A 173 17.87 -14.74 23.41
CA LEU A 173 17.27 -14.33 22.15
C LEU A 173 15.81 -13.90 22.32
N PHE A 174 14.98 -14.69 23.02
CA PHE A 174 13.58 -14.31 23.29
C PHE A 174 13.48 -12.98 24.02
N LYS A 175 14.30 -12.77 25.05
CA LYS A 175 14.34 -11.52 25.80
C LYS A 175 14.73 -10.32 24.93
N GLU A 176 15.67 -10.52 24.01
CA GLU A 176 16.11 -9.49 23.05
C GLU A 176 15.00 -9.13 22.05
N ILE A 177 14.33 -10.14 21.49
CA ILE A 177 13.21 -9.92 20.55
C ILE A 177 12.03 -9.27 21.25
N ASP A 178 11.55 -9.81 22.38
CA ASP A 178 10.43 -9.24 23.13
C ASP A 178 10.73 -7.82 23.61
N GLY A 179 11.97 -7.57 24.06
CA GLY A 179 12.43 -6.23 24.44
C GLY A 179 12.44 -5.25 23.27
N PHE A 180 12.78 -5.70 22.06
CA PHE A 180 12.69 -4.89 20.86
C PHE A 180 11.24 -4.50 20.52
N ILE A 181 10.32 -5.47 20.55
CA ILE A 181 8.89 -5.24 20.26
C ILE A 181 8.27 -4.32 21.31
N GLY A 182 8.47 -4.60 22.60
CA GLY A 182 8.00 -3.75 23.69
C GLY A 182 8.56 -2.33 23.60
N GLY A 183 9.87 -2.19 23.39
CA GLY A 183 10.52 -0.90 23.22
C GLY A 183 10.06 -0.14 21.97
N TYR A 184 9.62 -0.82 20.91
CA TYR A 184 8.98 -0.18 19.77
C TYR A 184 7.67 0.50 20.17
N ASN A 185 6.79 -0.24 20.85
CA ASN A 185 5.51 0.29 21.31
C ASN A 185 5.70 1.46 22.28
N GLU A 186 6.60 1.36 23.26
CA GLU A 186 6.87 2.46 24.21
C GLU A 186 7.31 3.75 23.51
N ARG A 187 8.18 3.65 22.49
CA ARG A 187 8.62 4.82 21.71
C ARG A 187 7.48 5.40 20.89
N SER A 188 6.66 4.54 20.28
CA SER A 188 5.50 4.97 19.50
C SER A 188 4.48 5.70 20.37
N GLU A 189 4.17 5.16 21.56
CA GLU A 189 3.27 5.79 22.53
C GLU A 189 3.76 7.17 22.98
N LYS A 190 5.06 7.31 23.27
CA LYS A 190 5.67 8.62 23.60
C LYS A 190 5.61 9.63 22.45
N ASN A 191 5.45 9.16 21.21
CA ASN A 191 5.36 9.98 20.00
C ASN A 191 3.94 10.02 19.43
N ASN A 192 2.91 10.02 20.30
CA ASN A 192 1.50 10.08 19.91
C ASN A 192 1.07 9.00 18.89
N ARG A 193 1.70 7.82 18.95
CA ARG A 193 1.43 6.66 18.09
C ARG A 193 1.61 6.93 16.58
N ILE A 194 2.42 7.91 16.20
CA ILE A 194 2.69 8.24 14.79
C ILE A 194 3.28 7.05 14.02
N ASP A 195 4.11 6.24 14.69
CA ASP A 195 4.71 5.02 14.13
C ASP A 195 3.77 3.79 14.20
N GLY A 196 2.56 3.94 14.75
CA GLY A 196 1.64 2.84 15.04
C GLY A 196 2.12 1.91 16.16
N VAL A 197 1.27 0.98 16.60
CA VAL A 197 1.56 0.02 17.68
C VAL A 197 1.26 -1.40 17.23
N VAL A 198 2.09 -2.34 17.71
CA VAL A 198 1.85 -3.79 17.63
C VAL A 198 0.92 -4.15 18.77
N HIS A 199 -0.20 -4.80 18.49
CA HIS A 199 -1.20 -5.04 19.53
C HIS A 199 -0.85 -6.25 20.40
N ASN A 200 -0.42 -7.34 19.77
CA ASN A 200 -0.14 -8.60 20.45
C ASN A 200 0.97 -9.35 19.72
N TRP A 201 1.74 -10.13 20.47
CA TRP A 201 2.62 -11.14 19.91
C TRP A 201 2.73 -12.33 20.86
N LYS A 202 2.95 -13.50 20.28
CA LYS A 202 3.26 -14.73 21.00
C LYS A 202 4.30 -15.52 20.21
N TYR A 203 5.02 -16.39 20.89
CA TYR A 203 5.97 -17.28 20.23
C TYR A 203 5.80 -18.73 20.69
N SER A 204 6.24 -19.64 19.85
CA SER A 204 6.50 -21.04 20.17
C SER A 204 7.86 -21.44 19.64
N GLN A 205 8.44 -22.47 20.25
CA GLN A 205 9.75 -23.02 19.86
C GLN A 205 9.61 -24.50 19.57
N ALA A 206 10.23 -24.95 18.48
CA ALA A 206 10.47 -26.35 18.18
C ALA A 206 11.91 -26.48 17.67
N GLU A 207 12.77 -27.17 18.44
CA GLU A 207 14.18 -27.39 18.08
C GLU A 207 14.92 -26.08 17.72
N ASP A 208 15.39 -25.97 16.47
CA ASP A 208 16.10 -24.83 15.87
C ASP A 208 15.16 -23.81 15.20
N GLU A 209 13.84 -23.94 15.38
CA GLU A 209 12.85 -23.04 14.81
C GLU A 209 12.04 -22.32 15.91
N ILE A 210 11.95 -21.01 15.76
CA ILE A 210 11.05 -20.16 16.55
C ILE A 210 9.93 -19.69 15.63
N THR A 211 8.69 -19.79 16.07
CA THR A 211 7.55 -19.20 15.38
C THR A 211 7.00 -18.06 16.21
N TYR A 212 7.02 -16.85 15.68
CA TYR A 212 6.30 -15.69 16.21
C TYR A 212 4.98 -15.51 15.46
N VAL A 213 3.89 -15.28 16.19
CA VAL A 213 2.63 -14.79 15.63
C VAL A 213 2.43 -13.38 16.15
N ILE A 214 2.36 -12.40 15.25
CA ILE A 214 2.35 -10.98 15.57
C ILE A 214 1.13 -10.31 14.92
N ASP A 215 0.31 -9.64 15.72
CA ASP A 215 -0.68 -8.67 15.26
C ASP A 215 0.02 -7.32 15.10
N LEU A 216 0.35 -6.98 13.86
CA LEU A 216 1.04 -5.75 13.48
C LEU A 216 0.25 -4.48 13.79
N GLY A 217 -1.06 -4.60 14.09
CA GLY A 217 -1.94 -3.50 14.45
C GLY A 217 -1.84 -2.30 13.51
N SER A 218 -1.67 -1.13 14.11
CA SER A 218 -1.48 0.12 13.35
C SER A 218 -0.05 0.33 12.85
N ALA A 219 0.93 -0.46 13.31
CA ALA A 219 2.33 -0.33 12.93
C ALA A 219 2.65 -0.93 11.55
N ARG A 220 1.87 -1.94 11.11
CA ARG A 220 1.89 -2.51 9.75
C ARG A 220 3.32 -2.87 9.27
N ALA A 221 3.58 -2.76 7.97
CA ALA A 221 4.87 -3.10 7.35
C ALA A 221 6.07 -2.25 7.84
N ALA A 222 5.82 -1.06 8.40
CA ALA A 222 6.88 -0.20 8.92
C ALA A 222 7.59 -0.82 10.12
N PHE A 223 6.82 -1.48 11.01
CA PHE A 223 7.38 -2.27 12.11
C PHE A 223 8.15 -3.50 11.60
N LEU A 224 7.55 -4.26 10.67
CA LEU A 224 8.17 -5.49 10.15
C LEU A 224 9.56 -5.20 9.55
N LYS A 225 9.71 -4.09 8.82
CA LYS A 225 11.01 -3.65 8.29
C LYS A 225 12.05 -3.41 9.39
N LYS A 226 11.65 -2.75 10.49
CA LYS A 226 12.54 -2.46 11.63
C LYS A 226 12.89 -3.77 12.36
N LEU A 227 11.93 -4.67 12.54
CA LEU A 227 12.13 -5.98 13.18
C LEU A 227 13.10 -6.87 12.39
N LEU A 228 12.88 -7.04 11.09
CA LEU A 228 13.76 -7.84 10.24
C LEU A 228 15.19 -7.27 10.17
N THR A 229 15.32 -5.93 10.18
CA THR A 229 16.63 -5.27 10.29
C THR A 229 17.30 -5.59 11.63
N TYR A 230 16.53 -5.60 12.72
CA TYR A 230 17.03 -5.94 14.04
C TYR A 230 17.51 -7.39 14.11
N PHE A 231 16.75 -8.34 13.56
CA PHE A 231 17.18 -9.73 13.46
C PHE A 231 18.53 -9.89 12.73
N SER A 232 18.79 -9.05 11.74
CA SER A 232 20.07 -9.07 11.02
C SER A 232 21.23 -8.63 11.89
N LYS A 233 20.99 -7.67 12.79
CA LYS A 233 22.01 -7.20 13.74
C LYS A 233 22.32 -8.23 14.81
N LEU A 234 21.35 -9.08 15.16
CA LEU A 234 21.59 -10.19 16.09
C LEU A 234 22.55 -11.22 15.49
N GLY A 235 22.47 -11.45 14.17
CA GLY A 235 23.38 -12.37 13.47
C GLY A 235 23.15 -13.85 13.81
N GLN A 236 22.04 -14.17 14.49
CA GLN A 236 21.75 -15.50 15.06
C GLN A 236 20.90 -16.40 14.15
N PHE A 237 20.41 -15.90 13.02
CA PHE A 237 19.47 -16.64 12.16
C PHE A 237 20.16 -17.18 10.90
N LEU A 238 19.73 -18.36 10.46
CA LEU A 238 20.05 -18.93 9.15
C LEU A 238 19.03 -18.49 8.12
N LYS A 239 17.74 -18.56 8.49
CA LYS A 239 16.61 -18.31 7.61
C LYS A 239 15.46 -17.68 8.38
N ILE A 240 14.74 -16.77 7.74
CA ILE A 240 13.51 -16.18 8.25
C ILE A 240 12.43 -16.27 7.17
N THR A 241 11.26 -16.78 7.52
CA THR A 241 10.07 -16.83 6.65
C THR A 241 8.98 -15.94 7.26
N VAL A 242 8.35 -15.09 6.44
CA VAL A 242 7.20 -14.27 6.82
C VAL A 242 5.96 -14.70 6.04
N GLU A 243 4.89 -15.04 6.76
CA GLU A 243 3.58 -15.54 6.27
C GLU A 243 2.42 -14.64 6.74
#